data_AF-A0A6V7LKW9-F1
#
_entry.id   AF-A0A6V7LKW9-F1
#
_cell.length_a   1.000
_cell.length_b   1.000
_cell.length_c   1.000
_cell.angle_alpha   90.00
_cell.angle_beta   90.00
_cell.angle_gamma   90.00
#
_symmetry.space_group_name_H-M   'P 1'
#
loop_
_entity.id
_entity.type
_entity.pdbx_description
1 polymer ?
#
loop_
_entity_poly.entity_id
_entity_poly.type
_entity_poly.pdbx_seq_one_letter_code
_entity_poly.pdbx_strand_id
1 'polypeptide(L)'
;DTGGGMYSEWASLSPLIQRGSDESRSVLEKFSPGAGREVALSVVRQLASNLGIAQAAESSPLNTDREVQWCMEVICYGLSLPLAEHDTVRDCVHVYCEWLSALYTTPKISVPKPIIEDPNFYARKIISHFHNLFVPRKGE
;
A
#
# COMPACT_ATOMS: atom_id res chain seq x y z
N ASP A 1 32.76 -22.54 22.72
CA ASP A 1 31.34 -22.89 22.72
C ASP A 1 30.48 -21.65 22.52
N THR A 2 30.57 -21.03 21.33
CA THR A 2 29.89 -19.77 21.00
C THR A 2 29.50 -19.81 19.52
N GLY A 3 28.43 -20.55 19.22
CA GLY A 3 27.95 -20.84 17.87
C GLY A 3 26.82 -19.93 17.38
N GLY A 4 26.82 -18.63 17.72
CA GLY A 4 25.89 -17.67 17.13
C GLY A 4 26.50 -17.05 15.88
N GLY A 5 26.19 -17.59 14.70
CA GLY A 5 26.63 -16.99 13.43
C GLY A 5 26.04 -15.60 13.25
N MET A 6 26.73 -14.73 12.51
CA MET A 6 26.45 -13.29 12.26
C MET A 6 25.00 -12.93 11.82
N TYR A 7 24.16 -13.93 11.55
CA TYR A 7 22.75 -13.81 11.17
C TYR A 7 21.76 -14.24 12.25
N SER A 8 22.21 -14.74 13.41
CA SER A 8 21.31 -15.15 14.50
C SER A 8 20.48 -13.99 15.04
N GLU A 9 21.04 -12.77 15.02
CA GLU A 9 20.33 -11.56 15.40
C GLU A 9 19.22 -11.20 14.40
N TRP A 10 19.42 -11.47 13.10
CA TRP A 10 18.38 -11.27 12.08
C TRP A 10 17.22 -12.25 12.24
N ALA A 11 17.51 -13.51 12.56
CA ALA A 11 16.50 -14.51 12.85
C ALA A 11 15.60 -14.11 14.05
N SER A 12 16.16 -13.39 15.02
CA SER A 12 15.46 -12.88 16.20
C SER A 12 14.48 -11.72 15.90
N LEU A 13 14.59 -11.09 14.72
CA LEU A 13 13.67 -10.05 14.27
C LEU A 13 12.41 -10.60 13.57
N SER A 14 12.43 -11.87 13.16
CA SER A 14 11.29 -12.55 12.52
C SER A 14 9.95 -12.36 13.25
N PRO A 15 9.88 -12.47 14.60
CA PRO A 15 8.63 -12.27 15.33
C PRO A 15 8.14 -10.81 15.32
N LEU A 16 9.06 -9.83 15.28
CA LEU A 16 8.72 -8.41 15.19
C LEU A 16 8.18 -8.07 13.79
N ILE A 17 8.78 -8.66 12.75
CA ILE A 17 8.32 -8.55 11.36
C ILE A 17 6.93 -9.18 11.20
N GLN A 18 6.70 -10.36 11.79
CA GLN A 18 5.38 -11.01 11.76
C GLN A 18 4.31 -10.23 12.53
N ARG A 19 4.64 -9.62 13.67
CA ARG A 19 3.68 -8.79 14.43
C ARG A 19 3.24 -7.53 13.68
N GLY A 20 4.16 -6.85 12.98
CA GLY A 20 3.81 -5.70 12.13
C GLY A 20 2.86 -6.07 10.98
N SER A 21 2.84 -7.33 10.56
CA SER A 21 1.93 -7.80 9.52
C SER A 21 0.47 -7.85 9.97
N ASP A 22 0.19 -8.17 11.25
CA ASP A 22 -1.19 -8.29 11.76
C ASP A 22 -1.88 -6.93 11.95
N GLU A 23 -1.13 -5.88 12.30
CA GLU A 23 -1.66 -4.50 12.37
C GLU A 23 -1.94 -3.89 10.99
N SER A 24 -1.40 -4.50 9.93
CA SER A 24 -1.54 -4.04 8.54
C SER A 24 -2.65 -4.76 7.77
N ARG A 25 -3.38 -5.69 8.41
CA ARG A 25 -4.42 -6.49 7.76
C ARG A 25 -5.68 -5.66 7.58
N SER A 26 -6.03 -5.45 6.31
CA SER A 26 -7.21 -4.67 5.94
C SER A 26 -8.49 -5.33 6.44
N VAL A 27 -9.47 -4.52 6.85
CA VAL A 27 -10.81 -5.02 7.21
C VAL A 27 -11.47 -5.79 6.06
N LEU A 28 -11.03 -5.54 4.83
CA LEU A 28 -11.50 -6.26 3.64
C LEU A 28 -11.24 -7.77 3.69
N GLU A 29 -10.24 -8.23 4.44
CA GLU A 29 -9.99 -9.66 4.67
C GLU A 29 -11.08 -10.35 5.50
N LYS A 30 -11.87 -9.58 6.26
CA LYS A 30 -12.96 -10.10 7.10
C LYS A 30 -14.28 -10.22 6.35
N PHE A 31 -14.37 -9.70 5.13
CA PHE A 31 -15.57 -9.79 4.31
C PHE A 31 -15.68 -11.14 3.61
N SER A 32 -16.85 -11.42 3.03
CA SER A 32 -17.04 -12.64 2.26
C SER A 32 -16.02 -12.75 1.11
N PRO A 33 -15.64 -13.98 0.73
CA PRO A 33 -14.76 -14.19 -0.42
C PRO A 33 -15.31 -13.44 -1.65
N GLY A 34 -14.50 -12.54 -2.21
CA GLY A 34 -14.86 -11.69 -3.36
C GLY A 34 -15.28 -10.27 -3.02
N ALA A 35 -15.95 -10.01 -1.89
CA ALA A 35 -16.43 -8.65 -1.56
C ALA A 35 -15.26 -7.67 -1.36
N GLY A 36 -14.23 -8.06 -0.59
CA GLY A 36 -13.02 -7.25 -0.40
C GLY A 36 -12.26 -7.00 -1.70
N ARG A 37 -12.25 -7.99 -2.60
CA ARG A 37 -11.65 -7.87 -3.95
C ARG A 37 -12.38 -6.80 -4.76
N GLU A 38 -13.69 -6.86 -4.89
CA GLU A 38 -14.46 -5.88 -5.69
C GLU A 38 -14.30 -4.44 -5.19
N VAL A 39 -14.26 -4.26 -3.86
CA VAL A 39 -13.98 -2.95 -3.25
C VAL A 39 -12.60 -2.45 -3.65
N ALA A 40 -11.57 -3.30 -3.53
CA ALA A 40 -10.21 -2.92 -3.90
C ALA A 40 -10.08 -2.59 -5.39
N LEU A 41 -10.63 -3.42 -6.27
CA LEU A 41 -10.64 -3.18 -7.72
C LEU A 41 -11.28 -1.82 -8.06
N SER A 42 -12.46 -1.53 -7.51
CA SER A 42 -13.22 -0.32 -7.83
C SER A 42 -12.51 0.94 -7.32
N VAL A 43 -12.06 0.92 -6.07
CA VAL A 43 -11.41 2.08 -5.43
C VAL A 43 -10.05 2.36 -6.06
N VAL A 44 -9.22 1.33 -6.24
CA VAL A 44 -7.87 1.51 -6.80
C VAL A 44 -7.95 2.01 -8.24
N ARG A 45 -8.90 1.49 -9.04
CA ARG A 45 -9.13 1.99 -10.41
C ARG A 45 -9.49 3.48 -10.43
N GLN A 46 -10.33 3.93 -9.51
CA GLN A 46 -10.70 5.35 -9.40
C GLN A 46 -9.53 6.23 -8.93
N LEU A 47 -8.65 5.72 -8.07
CA LEU A 47 -7.45 6.44 -7.67
C LEU A 47 -6.44 6.52 -8.82
N ALA A 48 -6.27 5.41 -9.55
CA ALA A 48 -5.36 5.31 -10.68
C ALA A 48 -5.76 6.19 -11.87
N SER A 49 -7.06 6.41 -12.11
CA SER A 49 -7.53 7.32 -13.16
C SER A 49 -7.10 8.78 -12.93
N ASN A 50 -6.80 9.17 -11.69
CA ASN A 50 -6.46 10.55 -11.35
C ASN A 50 -4.95 10.85 -11.51
N LEU A 51 -4.11 9.83 -11.71
CA LEU A 51 -2.64 9.99 -11.78
C LEU A 51 -2.15 10.62 -13.09
N GLY A 52 -3.03 10.72 -14.09
CA GLY A 52 -2.70 11.28 -15.39
C GLY A 52 -1.84 10.39 -16.30
N ILE A 53 -1.92 9.06 -16.13
CA ILE A 53 -1.21 8.10 -16.99
C ILE A 53 -1.87 8.03 -18.38
N ALA A 54 -3.21 7.97 -18.42
CA ALA A 54 -3.98 7.90 -19.67
C ALA A 54 -4.68 9.21 -20.03
N GLN A 55 -4.83 10.13 -19.07
CA GLN A 55 -5.54 11.40 -19.21
C GLN A 55 -4.77 12.52 -18.47
N ALA A 56 -5.27 13.75 -18.43
CA ALA A 56 -4.65 14.78 -17.61
C ALA A 56 -4.72 14.41 -16.12
N ALA A 57 -3.66 14.68 -15.36
CA ALA A 57 -3.69 14.47 -13.91
C ALA A 57 -4.66 15.47 -13.25
N GLU A 58 -5.42 14.98 -12.28
CA GLU A 58 -6.39 15.78 -11.52
C GLU A 58 -5.97 15.92 -10.06
N SER A 59 -6.48 16.96 -9.39
CA SER A 59 -6.26 17.12 -7.95
C SER A 59 -6.89 15.97 -7.16
N SER A 60 -6.18 15.47 -6.16
CA SER A 60 -6.72 14.42 -5.27
C SER A 60 -8.04 14.87 -4.63
N PRO A 61 -9.11 14.05 -4.68
CA PRO A 61 -10.35 14.31 -3.95
C PRO A 61 -10.25 13.99 -2.45
N LEU A 62 -9.17 13.33 -2.01
CA LEU A 62 -8.95 12.97 -0.61
C LEU A 62 -8.36 14.17 0.15
N ASN A 63 -9.11 14.68 1.11
CA ASN A 63 -8.84 15.92 1.84
C ASN A 63 -8.61 15.71 3.33
N THR A 64 -9.01 14.56 3.89
CA THR A 64 -8.85 14.25 5.32
C THR A 64 -7.94 13.07 5.56
N ASP A 65 -7.23 13.04 6.70
CA ASP A 65 -6.40 11.88 7.08
C ASP A 65 -7.23 10.59 7.06
N ARG A 66 -8.45 10.61 7.60
CA ARG A 66 -9.34 9.45 7.61
C ARG A 66 -9.60 8.87 6.21
N GLU A 67 -9.86 9.73 5.23
CA GLU A 67 -10.05 9.30 3.83
C GLU A 67 -8.78 8.65 3.26
N VAL A 68 -7.62 9.27 3.50
CA VAL A 68 -6.33 8.74 3.05
C VAL A 68 -6.03 7.39 3.72
N GLN A 69 -6.19 7.29 5.04
CA GLN A 69 -5.98 6.06 5.80
C GLN A 69 -6.86 4.92 5.27
N TRP A 70 -8.15 5.18 5.03
CA TRP A 70 -9.05 4.19 4.48
C TRP A 70 -8.61 3.73 3.08
N CYS A 71 -8.27 4.66 2.18
CA CYS A 71 -7.73 4.30 0.87
C CYS A 71 -6.42 3.51 0.99
N MET A 72 -5.56 3.83 1.96
CA MET A 72 -4.34 3.06 2.21
C MET A 72 -4.63 1.64 2.69
N GLU A 73 -5.65 1.40 3.52
CA GLU A 73 -6.09 0.04 3.89
C GLU A 73 -6.57 -0.75 2.67
N VAL A 74 -7.28 -0.10 1.75
CA VAL A 74 -7.75 -0.71 0.50
C VAL A 74 -6.58 -1.04 -0.42
N ILE A 75 -5.62 -0.12 -0.60
CA ILE A 75 -4.42 -0.34 -1.40
C ILE A 75 -3.55 -1.44 -0.78
N CYS A 76 -3.38 -1.46 0.55
CA CYS A 76 -2.64 -2.51 1.27
C CYS A 76 -3.19 -3.90 0.96
N TYR A 77 -4.53 -4.05 1.01
CA TYR A 77 -5.22 -5.27 0.60
C TYR A 77 -5.01 -5.56 -0.90
N GLY A 78 -5.14 -4.54 -1.75
CA GLY A 78 -4.92 -4.66 -3.19
C GLY A 78 -3.54 -5.22 -3.56
N LEU A 79 -2.48 -4.81 -2.84
CA LEU A 79 -1.11 -5.33 -3.03
C LEU A 79 -0.98 -6.81 -2.66
N SER A 80 -1.87 -7.33 -1.81
CA SER A 80 -1.90 -8.74 -1.38
C SER A 80 -2.79 -9.65 -2.24
N LEU A 81 -3.49 -9.09 -3.24
CA LEU A 81 -4.36 -9.87 -4.13
C LEU A 81 -3.58 -10.93 -4.93
N PRO A 82 -4.24 -12.02 -5.37
CA PRO A 82 -3.65 -13.01 -6.28
C PRO A 82 -3.07 -12.40 -7.55
N LEU A 83 -2.09 -13.05 -8.18
CA LEU A 83 -1.49 -12.58 -9.44
C LEU A 83 -2.48 -12.53 -10.61
N ALA A 84 -3.58 -13.27 -10.53
CA ALA A 84 -4.71 -13.12 -11.45
C ALA A 84 -5.26 -11.68 -11.50
N GLU A 85 -5.06 -10.88 -10.45
CA GLU A 85 -5.46 -9.47 -10.35
C GLU A 85 -4.29 -8.50 -10.61
N HIS A 86 -3.32 -8.89 -11.45
CA HIS A 86 -2.09 -8.11 -11.66
C HIS A 86 -2.32 -6.64 -12.03
N ASP A 87 -3.43 -6.31 -12.71
CA ASP A 87 -3.75 -4.94 -13.10
C ASP A 87 -4.06 -4.08 -11.87
N THR A 88 -4.83 -4.61 -10.93
CA THR A 88 -5.11 -3.94 -9.64
C THR A 88 -3.84 -3.80 -8.81
N VAL A 89 -3.00 -4.84 -8.78
CA VAL A 89 -1.71 -4.80 -8.06
C VAL A 89 -0.79 -3.72 -8.66
N ARG A 90 -0.69 -3.66 -9.99
CA ARG A 90 0.07 -2.62 -10.70
C ARG A 90 -0.46 -1.22 -10.37
N ASP A 91 -1.77 -1.04 -10.40
CA ASP A 91 -2.41 0.25 -10.14
C ASP A 91 -2.21 0.69 -8.68
N CYS A 92 -2.24 -0.24 -7.72
CA CYS A 92 -1.86 0.02 -6.32
C CYS A 92 -0.44 0.60 -6.22
N VAL A 93 0.51 -0.02 -6.93
CA VAL A 93 1.90 0.44 -6.97
C VAL A 93 2.01 1.83 -7.61
N HIS A 94 1.32 2.07 -8.72
CA HIS A 94 1.32 3.38 -9.37
C HIS A 94 0.77 4.49 -8.46
N VAL A 95 -0.35 4.25 -7.76
CA VAL A 95 -0.92 5.22 -6.81
C VAL A 95 0.07 5.56 -5.71
N TYR A 96 0.72 4.56 -5.10
CA TYR A 96 1.72 4.80 -4.06
C TYR A 96 2.99 5.48 -4.56
N CYS A 97 3.50 5.11 -5.73
CA CYS A 97 4.63 5.82 -6.35
C CYS A 97 4.30 7.28 -6.64
N GLU A 98 3.07 7.57 -7.07
CA GLU A 98 2.59 8.94 -7.25
C GLU A 98 2.55 9.70 -5.92
N TRP A 99 1.97 9.09 -4.88
CA TRP A 99 1.87 9.70 -3.55
C TRP A 99 3.23 9.94 -2.89
N LEU A 100 4.22 9.08 -3.16
CA LEU A 100 5.60 9.29 -2.72
C LEU A 100 6.26 10.54 -3.34
N SER A 101 5.69 11.12 -4.40
CA SER A 101 6.13 12.44 -4.89
C SER A 101 5.95 13.56 -3.88
N ALA A 102 5.19 13.34 -2.79
CA ALA A 102 5.15 14.22 -1.63
C ALA A 102 6.54 14.49 -1.00
N LEU A 103 7.50 13.59 -1.22
CA LEU A 103 8.89 13.75 -0.76
C LEU A 103 9.74 14.62 -1.69
N TYR A 104 9.23 15.00 -2.86
CA TYR A 104 9.94 15.89 -3.79
C TYR A 104 9.79 17.35 -3.37
N THR A 105 10.63 18.22 -3.94
CA THR A 105 10.49 19.68 -3.75
C THR A 105 9.16 20.21 -4.24
N THR A 106 8.58 19.57 -5.27
CA THR A 106 7.28 19.90 -5.84
C THR A 106 6.46 18.62 -5.97
N PRO A 107 5.52 18.35 -5.04
CA PRO A 107 4.61 17.23 -5.13
C PRO A 107 3.73 17.33 -6.39
N LYS A 108 3.30 16.19 -6.91
CA LYS A 108 2.33 16.17 -8.02
C LYS A 108 0.93 16.57 -7.52
N ILE A 109 0.11 17.12 -8.41
CA ILE A 109 -1.24 17.62 -8.08
C ILE A 109 -2.19 16.52 -7.57
N SER A 110 -1.95 15.29 -7.99
CA SER A 110 -2.68 14.07 -7.64
C SER A 110 -2.38 13.56 -6.22
N VAL A 111 -1.42 14.16 -5.50
CA VAL A 111 -1.09 13.78 -4.13
C VAL A 111 -2.13 14.37 -3.15
N PRO A 112 -2.75 13.54 -2.28
CA PRO A 112 -3.64 14.00 -1.24
C PRO A 112 -3.01 15.01 -0.28
N LYS A 113 -3.79 16.01 0.14
CA LYS A 113 -3.34 17.05 1.08
C LYS A 113 -2.73 16.48 2.38
N PRO A 114 -3.35 15.48 3.06
CA PRO A 114 -2.74 14.92 4.28
C PRO A 114 -1.35 14.33 4.06
N ILE A 115 -1.10 13.73 2.89
CA ILE A 115 0.22 13.17 2.56
C ILE A 115 1.26 14.28 2.37
N ILE A 116 0.86 15.41 1.80
CA ILE A 116 1.74 16.60 1.68
C ILE A 116 2.04 17.20 3.07
N GLU A 117 1.09 17.15 4.01
CA GLU A 117 1.23 17.71 5.35
C GLU A 117 2.15 16.88 6.27
N ASP A 118 2.17 15.55 6.14
CA ASP A 118 3.11 14.66 6.85
C ASP A 118 3.73 13.58 5.94
N PRO A 119 4.60 13.97 4.99
CA PRO A 119 5.08 13.07 3.94
C PRO A 119 5.92 11.92 4.48
N ASN A 120 6.67 12.14 5.57
CA ASN A 120 7.50 11.11 6.18
C ASN A 120 6.67 10.01 6.85
N PHE A 121 5.58 10.37 7.52
CA PHE A 121 4.69 9.39 8.13
C PHE A 121 4.05 8.48 7.08
N TYR A 122 3.44 9.06 6.05
CA TYR A 122 2.79 8.29 5.00
C TYR A 122 3.78 7.52 4.13
N ALA A 123 4.97 8.07 3.84
CA ALA A 123 6.00 7.35 3.10
C ALA A 123 6.45 6.06 3.81
N ARG A 124 6.66 6.11 5.14
CA ARG A 124 6.98 4.91 5.93
C ARG A 124 5.88 3.85 5.83
N LYS A 125 4.61 4.28 5.89
CA LYS A 125 3.46 3.37 5.77
C LYS A 125 3.34 2.77 4.37
N ILE A 126 3.52 3.57 3.32
CA ILE A 126 3.59 3.12 1.92
C ILE A 126 4.69 2.06 1.74
N ILE A 127 5.91 2.34 2.21
CA ILE A 127 7.04 1.40 2.12
C ILE A 127 6.73 0.11 2.87
N SER A 128 6.12 0.19 4.05
CA SER A 128 5.68 -0.97 4.82
C SER A 128 4.65 -1.81 4.05
N HIS A 129 3.73 -1.18 3.32
CA HIS A 129 2.73 -1.90 2.54
C HIS A 129 3.33 -2.61 1.31
N PHE A 130 4.39 -2.07 0.71
CA PHE A 130 5.07 -2.74 -0.42
C PHE A 130 5.67 -4.09 -0.08
N HIS A 131 5.93 -4.38 1.21
CA HIS A 131 6.28 -5.73 1.66
C HIS A 131 5.30 -6.80 1.13
N ASN A 132 4.01 -6.49 1.03
CA ASN A 132 2.98 -7.44 0.56
C ASN A 132 3.21 -7.95 -0.87
N LEU A 133 3.97 -7.22 -1.70
CA LEU A 133 4.33 -7.67 -3.05
C LEU A 133 5.28 -8.87 -3.03
N PHE A 134 6.04 -9.04 -1.94
CA PHE A 134 7.08 -10.04 -1.79
C PHE A 134 6.65 -11.21 -0.88
N VAL A 135 5.45 -11.15 -0.32
CA VAL A 135 4.88 -12.26 0.44
C VAL A 135 4.41 -13.34 -0.54
N PRO A 136 4.85 -14.61 -0.38
CA PRO A 136 4.37 -15.71 -1.22
C PRO A 136 2.85 -15.83 -1.18
N ARG A 137 2.23 -15.90 -2.36
CA ARG A 137 0.78 -16.06 -2.49
C ARG A 137 0.44 -17.55 -2.40
N LYS A 138 -0.61 -17.90 -1.66
CA LYS A 138 -0.98 -19.31 -1.47
C LYS A 138 -1.52 -19.88 -2.77
N GLY A 139 -0.80 -20.86 -3.33
CA GLY A 139 -1.21 -21.56 -4.55
C GLY A 139 -0.64 -20.97 -5.85
N GLU A 140 0.32 -20.04 -5.75
CA GLU A 140 1.05 -19.43 -6.87
C GLU A 140 2.56 -19.57 -6.67
#